data_AF-A0AAN6SWS4-F1
#
_entry.id   AF-A0AAN6SWS4-F1
#
_cell.length_a   1.000
_cell.length_b   1.000
_cell.length_c   1.000
_cell.angle_alpha   90.00
_cell.angle_beta   90.00
_cell.angle_gamma   90.00
#
_symmetry.space_group_name_H-M   'P 1'
#
loop_
_entity.id
_entity.type
_entity.pdbx_description
1 polymer ?
#
loop_
_entity_poly.entity_id
_entity_poly.type
_entity_poly.pdbx_seq_one_letter_code
_entity_poly.pdbx_strand_id
1 'polypeptide(L)'
;MGLVTLLRGFKVPIAVLDRFLAAHDVQETEHIPPYLFPPHLFRGRDGTSASTPQLDPQSAFFRARLAASNPDPASLEAVRLFIPHRRGQDRSAYGYVAYAFVMVFGQRYVDLAIELPEQAPPGFAALRREVLGAGLASGCWYTRPGGRERVFCSTHRATRSDLRCEQCAAEFETWSALHVHRSELHGVDIMSNPLPDDL
;
A
#
# COMPACT_ATOMS: atom_id res chain seq x y z
N MET A 1 18.32 4.16 8.14
CA MET A 1 17.87 5.27 7.28
C MET A 1 16.46 4.96 6.81
N GLY A 2 15.59 5.96 6.69
CA GLY A 2 14.21 5.76 6.29
C GLY A 2 14.07 5.66 4.79
N LEU A 3 13.38 4.63 4.31
CA LEU A 3 12.86 4.60 2.95
C LEU A 3 11.50 5.29 2.96
N VAL A 4 11.29 6.21 2.02
CA VAL A 4 10.02 6.86 1.79
C VAL A 4 9.49 6.43 0.44
N THR A 5 8.26 5.91 0.39
CA THR A 5 7.60 5.63 -0.89
C THR A 5 6.49 6.65 -1.10
N LEU A 6 6.58 7.39 -2.19
CA LEU A 6 5.53 8.23 -2.74
C LEU A 6 4.79 7.41 -3.80
N LEU A 7 3.46 7.40 -3.78
CA LEU A 7 2.68 6.62 -4.74
C LEU A 7 1.42 7.37 -5.18
N ARG A 8 1.05 7.21 -6.44
CA ARG A 8 -0.23 7.60 -7.03
C ARG A 8 -1.04 6.35 -7.34
N GLY A 9 -2.26 6.32 -6.84
CA GLY A 9 -3.14 5.16 -6.95
C GLY A 9 -4.31 5.26 -5.98
N PHE A 10 -4.82 4.10 -5.55
CA PHE A 10 -5.89 4.04 -4.57
C PHE A 10 -5.58 3.10 -3.40
N LYS A 11 -6.06 3.51 -2.23
CA LYS A 11 -6.04 2.74 -0.99
C LYS A 11 -7.20 1.74 -0.97
N VAL A 12 -6.93 0.51 -0.56
CA VAL A 12 -7.92 -0.58 -0.46
C VAL A 12 -7.74 -1.33 0.87
N PRO A 13 -8.82 -1.63 1.62
CA PRO A 13 -8.71 -2.52 2.78
C PRO A 13 -8.20 -3.90 2.36
N ILE A 14 -7.26 -4.49 3.10
CA ILE A 14 -6.70 -5.81 2.74
C ILE A 14 -7.79 -6.87 2.63
N ALA A 15 -8.77 -6.90 3.53
CA ALA A 15 -9.89 -7.84 3.45
C ALA A 15 -10.72 -7.71 2.15
N VAL A 16 -10.81 -6.50 1.58
CA VAL A 16 -11.50 -6.28 0.29
C VAL A 16 -10.60 -6.72 -0.86
N LEU A 17 -9.30 -6.40 -0.78
CA LEU A 17 -8.30 -6.79 -1.76
C LEU A 17 -8.17 -8.32 -1.87
N ASP A 18 -8.04 -9.02 -0.75
CA ASP A 18 -7.88 -10.47 -0.69
C ASP A 18 -9.09 -11.20 -1.27
N ARG A 19 -10.31 -10.75 -0.94
CA ARG A 19 -11.54 -11.28 -1.57
C ARG A 19 -11.56 -11.07 -3.08
N PHE A 20 -11.15 -9.88 -3.53
CA PHE A 20 -11.09 -9.57 -4.94
C PHE A 20 -10.07 -10.45 -5.68
N LEU A 21 -8.91 -10.69 -5.07
CA LEU A 21 -7.88 -11.58 -5.62
C LEU A 21 -8.38 -13.04 -5.65
N ALA A 22 -8.96 -13.52 -4.55
CA ALA A 22 -9.51 -14.88 -4.45
C ALA A 22 -10.64 -15.13 -5.46
N ALA A 23 -11.50 -14.14 -5.72
CA ALA A 23 -12.57 -14.23 -6.72
C ALA A 23 -12.05 -14.35 -8.16
N HIS A 24 -10.78 -14.02 -8.40
CA HIS A 24 -10.10 -14.11 -9.69
C HIS A 24 -9.01 -15.19 -9.71
N ASP A 25 -9.07 -16.15 -8.78
CA ASP A 25 -8.09 -17.25 -8.65
C ASP A 25 -6.64 -16.77 -8.45
N VAL A 26 -6.45 -15.59 -7.86
CA VAL A 26 -5.14 -15.03 -7.50
C VAL A 26 -4.90 -15.22 -6.00
N GLN A 27 -3.66 -15.56 -5.64
CA GLN A 27 -3.26 -15.73 -4.24
C GLN A 27 -3.51 -14.44 -3.44
N GLU A 28 -4.21 -14.59 -2.32
CA GLU A 28 -4.44 -13.54 -1.33
C GLU A 28 -3.12 -12.96 -0.81
N THR A 29 -3.17 -11.73 -0.31
CA THR A 29 -1.99 -11.07 0.26
C THR A 29 -1.76 -11.49 1.71
N GLU A 30 -2.81 -11.92 2.41
CA GLU A 30 -2.77 -12.30 3.83
C GLU A 30 -2.18 -11.20 4.74
N HIS A 31 -2.32 -9.93 4.33
CA HIS A 31 -1.67 -8.76 4.94
C HIS A 31 -0.14 -8.74 4.84
N ILE A 32 0.45 -9.69 4.13
CA ILE A 32 1.88 -9.85 3.95
C ILE A 32 2.29 -9.02 2.73
N PRO A 33 3.24 -8.11 2.87
CA PRO A 33 3.77 -7.36 1.76
C PRO A 33 4.35 -8.28 0.69
N PRO A 34 4.04 -8.05 -0.59
CA PRO A 34 4.51 -8.91 -1.68
C PRO A 34 6.04 -9.02 -1.75
N TYR A 35 6.77 -8.07 -1.14
CA TYR A 35 8.23 -8.03 -1.08
C TYR A 35 8.84 -8.53 0.24
N LEU A 36 8.04 -8.98 1.20
CA LEU A 36 8.55 -9.54 2.46
C LEU A 36 9.02 -10.98 2.33
N PHE A 37 8.56 -11.68 1.27
CA PHE A 37 9.11 -12.96 0.84
C PHE A 37 9.74 -12.83 -0.56
N PRO A 38 10.84 -12.09 -0.73
CA PRO A 38 11.62 -12.25 -1.93
C PRO A 38 12.21 -13.68 -1.90
N PRO A 39 12.12 -14.47 -2.98
CA PRO A 39 12.93 -15.68 -3.09
C PRO A 39 14.43 -15.36 -2.97
N HIS A 40 14.84 -14.08 -3.04
CA HIS A 40 16.22 -13.62 -2.85
C HIS A 40 16.77 -13.79 -1.42
N LEU A 41 15.93 -14.00 -0.39
CA LEU A 41 16.44 -14.42 0.93
C LEU A 41 16.74 -15.93 0.98
N PHE A 42 16.11 -16.73 0.10
CA PHE A 42 16.66 -18.01 -0.32
C PHE A 42 17.64 -17.74 -1.46
N ARG A 43 18.82 -17.22 -1.12
CA ARG A 43 19.97 -17.25 -2.02
C ARG A 43 20.05 -18.69 -2.55
N GLY A 44 19.63 -18.89 -3.80
CA GLY A 44 19.85 -20.16 -4.48
C GLY A 44 21.31 -20.51 -4.27
N ARG A 45 21.58 -21.76 -3.92
CA ARG A 45 22.91 -22.31 -3.65
C ARG A 45 23.92 -22.06 -4.79
N ASP A 46 23.46 -21.50 -5.90
CA ASP A 46 24.10 -21.45 -7.19
C ASP A 46 24.61 -20.04 -7.55
N GLY A 47 24.41 -19.03 -6.69
CA GLY A 47 25.07 -17.72 -6.81
C GLY A 47 24.68 -16.86 -8.02
N THR A 48 23.64 -17.23 -8.77
CA THR A 48 23.12 -16.42 -9.88
C THR A 48 22.31 -15.24 -9.33
N SER A 49 22.85 -14.04 -9.50
CA SER A 49 22.18 -12.77 -9.24
C SER A 49 20.95 -12.67 -10.17
N ALA A 50 19.74 -12.83 -9.63
CA ALA A 50 18.51 -12.58 -10.37
C ALA A 50 18.41 -11.06 -10.62
N SER A 51 18.91 -10.62 -11.77
CA SER A 51 19.00 -9.22 -12.19
C SER A 51 17.65 -8.59 -12.58
N THR A 52 16.53 -9.17 -12.16
CA THR A 52 15.21 -8.55 -12.32
C THR A 52 14.41 -8.78 -11.04
N PRO A 53 13.97 -7.71 -10.34
CA PRO A 53 13.07 -7.88 -9.21
C PRO A 53 11.80 -8.54 -9.75
N GLN A 54 11.60 -9.81 -9.40
CA GLN A 54 10.46 -10.60 -9.85
C GLN A 54 9.18 -9.88 -9.43
N LEU A 55 8.33 -9.58 -10.41
CA LEU A 55 7.03 -8.96 -10.15
C LEU A 55 6.18 -9.96 -9.37
N ASP A 56 5.55 -9.52 -8.28
CA ASP A 56 4.67 -10.37 -7.51
C ASP A 56 3.41 -10.76 -8.31
N PRO A 57 2.83 -11.96 -8.08
CA PRO A 57 1.66 -12.43 -8.82
C PRO A 57 0.49 -11.46 -8.80
N GLN A 58 0.27 -10.77 -7.68
CA GLN A 58 -0.82 -9.80 -7.51
C GLN A 58 -0.60 -8.56 -8.40
N SER A 59 0.61 -7.98 -8.39
CA SER A 59 0.97 -6.88 -9.30
C SER A 59 0.93 -7.30 -10.77
N ALA A 60 1.35 -8.52 -11.09
CA ALA A 60 1.26 -9.07 -12.44
C ALA A 60 -0.19 -9.18 -12.91
N PHE A 61 -1.09 -9.64 -12.03
CA PHE A 61 -2.52 -9.69 -12.29
C PHE A 61 -3.10 -8.30 -12.59
N PHE A 62 -2.78 -7.28 -11.78
CA PHE A 62 -3.26 -5.92 -12.04
C PHE A 62 -2.78 -5.37 -13.38
N ARG A 63 -1.52 -5.64 -13.76
CA ARG A 63 -0.99 -5.26 -15.08
C ARG A 63 -1.74 -5.95 -16.21
N ALA A 64 -1.95 -7.26 -16.10
CA ALA A 64 -2.68 -8.02 -17.10
C ALA A 64 -4.13 -7.49 -17.27
N ARG A 65 -4.80 -7.17 -16.17
CA ARG A 65 -6.15 -6.58 -16.18
C ARG A 65 -6.17 -5.23 -16.90
N LEU A 66 -5.16 -4.39 -16.67
CA LEU A 66 -5.06 -3.07 -17.31
C LEU A 66 -4.59 -3.12 -18.75
N ALA A 67 -3.80 -4.14 -19.13
CA ALA A 67 -3.34 -4.34 -20.50
C ALA A 67 -4.51 -4.55 -21.47
N ALA A 68 -5.60 -5.16 -21.01
CA ALA A 68 -6.82 -5.30 -21.81
C ALA A 68 -7.47 -3.94 -22.18
N SER A 69 -7.21 -2.89 -21.41
CA SER A 69 -7.78 -1.55 -21.60
C SER A 69 -6.75 -0.49 -22.00
N ASN A 70 -5.46 -0.84 -22.10
CA ASN A 70 -4.37 0.09 -22.39
C ASN A 70 -3.63 -0.26 -23.68
N PRO A 71 -3.46 0.71 -24.59
CA PRO A 71 -2.64 0.52 -25.79
C PRO A 71 -1.13 0.63 -25.53
N ASP A 72 -0.70 1.29 -24.44
CA ASP A 72 0.72 1.50 -24.13
C ASP A 72 1.20 0.59 -22.98
N PRO A 73 2.03 -0.43 -23.27
CA PRO A 73 2.56 -1.33 -22.25
C PRO A 73 3.55 -0.65 -21.28
N ALA A 74 4.24 0.42 -21.70
CA ALA A 74 5.22 1.11 -20.85
C ALA A 74 4.55 1.77 -19.65
N SER A 75 3.34 2.33 -19.84
CA SER A 75 2.54 2.91 -18.76
C SER A 75 2.15 1.91 -17.65
N LEU A 76 2.18 0.60 -17.95
CA LEU A 76 1.80 -0.45 -17.01
C LEU A 76 2.97 -0.98 -16.18
N GLU A 77 4.21 -0.69 -16.57
CA GLU A 77 5.41 -1.14 -15.85
C GLU A 77 5.53 -0.55 -14.45
N ALA A 78 4.87 0.59 -14.21
CA ALA A 78 4.82 1.23 -12.90
C ALA A 78 3.66 0.72 -12.03
N VAL A 79 2.72 -0.06 -12.58
CA VAL A 79 1.59 -0.60 -11.81
C VAL A 79 2.05 -1.67 -10.84
N ARG A 80 1.80 -1.48 -9.55
CA ARG A 80 2.20 -2.38 -8.47
C ARG A 80 1.28 -2.30 -7.25
N LEU A 81 1.22 -3.40 -6.52
CA LEU A 81 0.62 -3.48 -5.19
C LEU A 81 1.68 -3.16 -4.12
N PHE A 82 1.34 -2.23 -3.23
CA PHE A 82 2.12 -1.87 -2.04
C PHE A 82 1.33 -2.18 -0.79
N ILE A 83 1.93 -2.94 0.13
CA ILE A 83 1.40 -3.13 1.48
C ILE A 83 2.50 -2.64 2.42
N PRO A 84 2.27 -1.54 3.17
CA PRO A 84 3.28 -1.00 4.05
C PRO A 84 3.60 -1.99 5.18
N HIS A 85 4.87 -2.28 5.38
CA HIS A 85 5.34 -3.06 6.52
C HIS A 85 5.84 -2.12 7.62
N ARG A 86 5.17 -2.02 8.77
CA ARG A 86 5.72 -1.29 9.92
C ARG A 86 6.39 -2.27 10.88
N ARG A 87 7.66 -2.01 11.22
CA ARG A 87 8.37 -2.80 12.23
C ARG A 87 7.60 -2.77 13.56
N GLY A 88 7.19 -3.93 14.05
CA GLY A 88 6.37 -4.08 15.27
C GLY A 88 4.85 -4.07 15.02
N GLN A 89 4.41 -3.96 13.77
CA GLN A 89 3.03 -4.20 13.34
C GLN A 89 3.07 -5.27 12.26
N ASP A 90 2.66 -6.49 12.60
CA ASP A 90 2.82 -7.65 11.73
C ASP A 90 1.96 -7.58 10.46
N ARG A 91 0.91 -6.74 10.46
CA ARG A 91 -0.09 -6.72 9.39
C ARG A 91 -0.58 -5.30 9.12
N SER A 92 -0.61 -4.91 7.85
CA SER A 92 -1.31 -3.70 7.41
C SER A 92 -2.80 -3.99 7.26
N ALA A 93 -3.65 -3.06 7.70
CA ALA A 93 -5.09 -3.10 7.39
C ALA A 93 -5.39 -2.70 5.94
N TYR A 94 -4.42 -2.07 5.25
CA TYR A 94 -4.60 -1.52 3.91
C TYR A 94 -3.46 -1.87 2.95
N GLY A 95 -3.83 -2.11 1.70
CA GLY A 95 -2.95 -2.12 0.54
C GLY A 95 -3.17 -0.87 -0.31
N TYR A 96 -2.23 -0.61 -1.20
CA TYR A 96 -2.26 0.47 -2.18
C TYR A 96 -1.99 -0.12 -3.54
N VAL A 97 -2.95 -0.01 -4.45
CA VAL A 97 -2.72 -0.32 -5.87
C VAL A 97 -2.27 0.99 -6.51
N ALA A 98 -1.00 1.05 -6.88
CA ALA A 98 -0.37 2.23 -7.46
C ALA A 98 -0.16 2.05 -8.96
N TYR A 99 -0.33 3.11 -9.74
CA TYR A 99 0.05 3.17 -11.15
C TYR A 99 1.34 3.96 -11.38
N ALA A 100 1.74 4.81 -10.44
CA ALA A 100 3.03 5.47 -10.41
C ALA A 100 3.56 5.50 -8.98
N PHE A 101 4.85 5.30 -8.80
CA PHE A 101 5.47 5.36 -7.48
C PHE A 101 6.94 5.76 -7.59
N VAL A 102 7.44 6.35 -6.52
CA VAL A 102 8.83 6.76 -6.37
C VAL A 102 9.30 6.34 -4.98
N MET A 103 10.39 5.57 -4.95
CA MET A 103 11.09 5.25 -3.70
C MET A 103 12.24 6.23 -3.50
N VAL A 104 12.22 6.94 -2.38
CA VAL A 104 13.22 7.90 -1.98
C VAL A 104 14.00 7.35 -0.80
N PHE A 105 15.28 7.09 -1.02
CA PHE A 105 16.21 6.75 0.04
C PHE A 105 17.01 8.00 0.42
N GLY A 106 16.76 8.57 1.60
CA GLY A 106 17.38 9.82 2.02
C GLY A 106 16.62 11.07 1.55
N GLN A 107 17.32 12.18 1.32
CA GLN A 107 16.73 13.44 0.87
C GLN A 107 17.07 13.67 -0.60
N ARG A 108 16.05 13.78 -1.45
CA ARG A 108 16.19 14.26 -2.82
C ARG A 108 14.98 15.09 -3.22
N TYR A 109 15.16 15.98 -4.20
CA TYR A 109 14.05 16.60 -4.89
C TYR A 109 13.35 15.56 -5.78
N VAL A 110 12.02 15.57 -5.77
CA VAL A 110 11.19 14.72 -6.62
C VAL A 110 10.32 15.64 -7.46
N ASP A 111 10.46 15.55 -8.78
CA ASP A 111 9.58 16.28 -9.68
C ASP A 111 8.27 15.49 -9.81
N LEU A 112 7.21 15.98 -9.17
CA LEU A 112 5.92 15.28 -9.17
C LEU A 112 5.29 15.23 -10.57
N ALA A 113 5.56 16.19 -11.45
CA ALA A 113 4.97 16.20 -12.79
C ALA A 113 5.61 15.14 -13.70
N ILE A 114 6.90 14.88 -13.51
CA ILE A 114 7.66 13.92 -14.32
C ILE A 114 7.64 12.51 -13.70
N GLU A 115 7.88 12.40 -12.40
CA GLU A 115 8.08 11.11 -11.73
C GLU A 115 6.77 10.51 -11.19
N LEU A 116 5.74 11.33 -10.96
CA LEU A 116 4.44 10.91 -10.38
C LEU A 116 3.26 11.52 -11.15
N PRO A 117 3.09 11.15 -12.44
CA PRO A 117 2.08 11.73 -13.31
C PRO A 117 0.70 11.71 -12.67
N GLU A 118 -0.02 12.83 -12.78
CA GLU A 118 -1.36 12.94 -12.18
C GLU A 118 -2.38 12.10 -12.91
N GLN A 119 -2.21 11.93 -14.22
CA GLN A 119 -3.16 11.19 -15.04
C GLN A 119 -2.96 9.69 -14.89
N ALA A 120 -3.98 9.01 -14.36
CA ALA A 120 -4.02 7.56 -14.27
C ALA A 120 -4.10 6.91 -15.67
N PRO A 121 -3.52 5.71 -15.87
CA PRO A 121 -3.63 5.02 -17.14
C PRO A 121 -5.10 4.64 -17.45
N PRO A 122 -5.49 4.58 -18.73
CA PRO A 122 -6.80 4.06 -19.14
C PRO A 122 -7.21 2.77 -18.40
N GLY A 123 -8.49 2.64 -18.06
CA GLY A 123 -8.99 1.48 -17.32
C GLY A 123 -8.67 1.46 -15.81
N PHE A 124 -7.76 2.29 -15.30
CA PHE A 124 -7.43 2.31 -13.86
C PHE A 124 -8.63 2.70 -12.98
N ALA A 125 -9.42 3.68 -13.41
CA ALA A 125 -10.67 4.05 -12.72
C ALA A 125 -11.73 2.93 -12.76
N ALA A 126 -11.74 2.10 -13.80
CA ALA A 126 -12.62 0.92 -13.87
C ALA A 126 -12.13 -0.17 -12.91
N LEU A 127 -10.83 -0.47 -12.91
CA LEU A 127 -10.19 -1.39 -11.95
C LEU A 127 -10.48 -0.97 -10.51
N ARG A 128 -10.32 0.31 -10.17
CA ARG A 128 -10.62 0.84 -8.84
C ARG A 128 -12.07 0.57 -8.43
N ARG A 129 -13.02 0.79 -9.34
CA ARG A 129 -14.45 0.51 -9.07
C ARG A 129 -14.70 -0.99 -8.88
N GLU A 130 -14.04 -1.84 -9.66
CA GLU A 130 -14.15 -3.28 -9.56
C GLU A 130 -13.65 -3.79 -8.20
N VAL A 131 -12.43 -3.40 -7.82
CA VAL A 131 -11.80 -3.77 -6.55
C VAL A 131 -12.63 -3.30 -5.35
N LEU A 132 -13.04 -2.04 -5.35
CA LEU A 132 -13.83 -1.48 -4.23
C LEU A 132 -15.26 -2.03 -4.21
N GLY A 133 -15.81 -2.40 -5.38
CA GLY A 133 -17.13 -3.01 -5.51
C GLY A 133 -17.22 -4.40 -4.86
N ALA A 134 -16.13 -5.17 -4.88
CA ALA A 134 -16.05 -6.47 -4.18
C ALA A 134 -16.29 -6.35 -2.66
N GLY A 135 -15.91 -5.22 -2.06
CA GLY A 135 -16.16 -4.94 -0.64
C GLY A 135 -17.62 -4.66 -0.32
N LEU A 136 -18.34 -3.99 -1.23
CA LEU A 136 -19.76 -3.67 -1.07
C LEU A 136 -20.64 -4.92 -1.18
N ALA A 137 -20.35 -5.81 -2.13
CA ALA A 137 -21.10 -7.06 -2.32
C ALA A 137 -21.01 -8.01 -1.10
N SER A 138 -19.97 -7.85 -0.29
CA SER A 138 -19.66 -8.75 0.83
C SER A 138 -20.01 -8.16 2.21
N GLY A 139 -20.82 -7.07 2.24
CA GLY A 139 -21.26 -6.45 3.49
C GLY A 139 -20.12 -5.85 4.32
N CYS A 140 -18.97 -5.56 3.69
CA CYS A 140 -17.82 -5.00 4.37
C CYS A 140 -18.05 -3.50 4.59
N TRP A 141 -18.54 -3.11 5.76
CA TRP A 141 -18.88 -1.73 6.15
C TRP A 141 -17.70 -0.75 6.11
N TYR A 142 -16.48 -1.24 5.90
CA TYR A 142 -15.23 -0.48 5.89
C TYR A 142 -14.94 0.24 4.57
N THR A 143 -15.76 0.07 3.52
CA THR A 143 -15.62 0.81 2.27
C THR A 143 -16.26 2.19 2.37
N ARG A 144 -15.66 3.11 3.15
CA ARG A 144 -16.01 4.52 2.99
C ARG A 144 -15.66 4.96 1.56
N PRO A 145 -16.60 5.58 0.81
CA PRO A 145 -16.35 6.10 -0.52
C PRO A 145 -15.45 7.35 -0.42
N GLY A 146 -14.17 7.14 -0.15
CA GLY A 146 -13.21 8.21 0.14
C GLY A 146 -11.82 8.02 -0.46
N GLY A 147 -11.56 6.92 -1.16
CA GLY A 147 -10.25 6.64 -1.76
C GLY A 147 -9.99 7.51 -3.00
N ARG A 148 -9.87 8.84 -2.86
CA ARG A 148 -9.42 9.71 -3.95
C ARG A 148 -8.02 9.28 -4.40
N GLU A 149 -7.71 9.43 -5.67
CA GLU A 149 -6.33 9.32 -6.17
C GLU A 149 -5.50 10.41 -5.47
N ARG A 150 -4.61 10.00 -4.58
CA ARG A 150 -3.76 10.89 -3.80
C ARG A 150 -2.33 10.39 -3.80
N VAL A 151 -1.41 11.31 -3.52
CA VAL A 151 -0.03 10.98 -3.18
C VAL A 151 -0.03 10.40 -1.76
N PHE A 152 0.35 9.15 -1.59
CA PHE A 152 0.56 8.59 -0.26
C PHE A 152 2.05 8.55 0.05
N CYS A 153 2.44 9.12 1.19
CA CYS A 153 3.81 9.12 1.68
C CYS A 153 3.91 8.13 2.83
N SER A 154 4.64 7.03 2.63
CA SER A 154 5.00 6.11 3.72
C SER A 154 6.43 6.37 4.16
N THR A 155 6.62 7.07 5.28
CA THR A 155 7.96 7.29 5.86
C THR A 155 8.30 6.22 6.90
N HIS A 156 9.47 5.60 6.77
CA HIS A 156 10.06 4.78 7.84
C HIS A 156 11.05 5.58 8.67
N ARG A 157 10.58 6.21 9.75
CA ARG A 157 11.45 6.57 10.88
C ARG A 157 10.70 6.39 12.19
N ALA A 158 11.06 5.36 12.93
CA ALA A 158 10.94 5.37 14.38
C ALA A 158 12.36 5.16 14.92
N THR A 159 13.11 6.25 15.04
CA THR A 159 14.20 6.33 16.01
C THR A 159 13.53 6.59 17.36
N ARG A 160 13.76 5.69 18.33
CA ARG A 160 13.37 5.75 19.76
C ARG A 160 12.39 6.87 20.20
N SER A 161 11.20 6.44 20.64
CA SER A 161 10.35 7.01 21.72
C SER A 161 9.74 8.42 21.61
N ASP A 162 9.32 8.87 20.43
CA ASP A 162 8.43 10.04 20.30
C ASP A 162 6.95 9.65 20.08
N LEU A 163 6.51 8.52 20.64
CA LEU A 163 5.12 8.09 20.49
C LEU A 163 4.22 8.91 21.42
N ARG A 164 3.77 10.05 20.92
CA ARG A 164 2.86 10.94 21.63
C ARG A 164 1.46 10.94 21.00
N CYS A 165 0.44 11.02 21.84
CA CYS A 165 -0.89 11.30 21.38
C CYS A 165 -0.97 12.77 20.93
N GLU A 166 -1.37 13.03 19.68
CA GLU A 166 -1.43 14.41 19.17
C GLU A 166 -2.54 15.25 19.84
N GLN A 167 -3.56 14.58 20.39
CA GLN A 167 -4.69 15.26 21.02
C GLN A 167 -4.45 15.61 22.50
N CYS A 168 -3.61 14.84 23.21
CA CYS A 168 -3.40 15.05 24.65
C CYS A 168 -1.93 14.98 25.10
N ALA A 169 -0.99 14.86 24.16
CA ALA A 169 0.45 14.76 24.38
C ALA A 169 0.96 13.57 25.23
N ALA A 170 0.08 12.63 25.61
CA ALA A 170 0.47 11.44 26.37
C ALA A 170 1.54 10.60 25.63
N GLU A 171 2.56 10.14 26.36
CA GLU A 171 3.68 9.34 25.83
C GLU A 171 3.46 7.84 25.99
N PHE A 172 3.96 7.06 25.03
CA PHE A 172 3.79 5.60 25.01
C PHE A 172 5.09 4.88 24.65
N GLU A 173 5.31 3.73 25.27
CA GLU A 173 6.44 2.85 24.92
C GLU A 173 6.18 2.04 23.65
N THR A 174 4.92 1.79 23.32
CA THR A 174 4.51 1.00 22.15
C THR A 174 3.41 1.69 21.35
N TRP A 175 3.41 1.48 20.03
CA TRP A 175 2.36 1.98 19.14
C TRP A 175 0.98 1.40 19.49
N SER A 176 0.93 0.13 19.92
CA SER A 176 -0.32 -0.52 20.33
C SER A 176 -0.96 0.20 21.52
N ALA A 177 -0.17 0.61 22.52
CA ALA A 177 -0.68 1.37 23.65
C ALA A 177 -1.18 2.76 23.24
N LEU A 178 -0.47 3.46 22.34
CA LEU A 178 -0.93 4.72 21.76
C LEU A 178 -2.24 4.56 20.97
N HIS A 179 -2.39 3.46 20.22
CA HIS A 179 -3.60 3.18 19.45
C HIS A 179 -4.80 2.88 20.34
N VAL A 180 -4.63 2.01 21.35
CA VAL A 180 -5.68 1.72 22.35
C VAL A 180 -6.11 3.02 23.02
N HIS A 181 -5.15 3.84 23.46
CA HIS A 181 -5.42 5.15 24.05
C HIS A 181 -6.24 6.06 23.12
N ARG A 182 -5.86 6.18 21.84
CA ARG A 182 -6.59 7.02 20.88
C ARG A 182 -7.99 6.48 20.56
N SER A 183 -8.18 5.16 20.53
CA SER A 183 -9.50 4.55 20.37
C SER A 183 -10.40 4.79 21.59
N GLU A 184 -9.88 4.50 22.78
CA GLU A 184 -10.67 4.54 24.01
C GLU A 184 -10.96 5.95 24.53
N LEU A 185 -9.98 6.86 24.44
CA LEU A 185 -10.09 8.19 25.03
C LEU A 185 -10.46 9.28 24.02
N HIS A 186 -10.12 9.07 22.75
CA HIS A 186 -10.34 10.07 21.70
C HIS A 186 -11.36 9.61 20.64
N GLY A 187 -11.91 8.40 20.79
CA GLY A 187 -12.89 7.84 19.86
C GLY A 187 -12.36 7.65 18.43
N VAL A 188 -11.03 7.62 18.26
CA VAL A 188 -10.41 7.45 16.94
C VAL A 188 -10.42 5.97 16.59
N ASP A 189 -11.25 5.58 15.63
CA ASP A 189 -11.31 4.20 15.14
C ASP A 189 -10.08 3.87 14.26
N ILE A 190 -9.00 3.45 14.91
CA ILE A 190 -7.67 3.24 14.30
C ILE A 190 -7.55 1.89 13.56
N MET A 191 -8.59 1.05 13.53
CA MET A 191 -8.65 -0.02 12.53
C MET A 191 -8.64 0.54 11.09
N SER A 192 -8.75 1.87 10.92
CA SER A 192 -8.97 2.55 9.64
C SER A 192 -7.77 3.21 8.96
N ASN A 193 -6.64 3.49 9.64
CA ASN A 193 -5.50 4.13 8.97
C ASN A 193 -4.23 4.24 9.82
N PRO A 194 -3.07 3.68 9.40
CA PRO A 194 -1.79 4.02 10.00
C PRO A 194 -1.18 5.33 9.45
N LEU A 195 -1.80 5.97 8.45
CA LEU A 195 -1.36 7.26 7.89
C LEU A 195 -2.22 8.42 8.43
N PRO A 196 -1.68 9.65 8.49
CA PRO A 196 -2.46 10.85 8.81
C PRO A 196 -3.61 11.00 7.80
N ASP A 197 -4.78 11.43 8.26
CA ASP A 197 -5.92 11.72 7.39
C ASP A 197 -5.73 13.03 6.58
N ASP A 198 -4.77 13.86 6.97
CA ASP A 198 -4.55 15.23 6.47
C ASP A 198 -3.25 15.40 5.66
N LEU A 199 -3.02 14.52 4.67
CA LEU A 199 -2.07 14.77 3.57
C LEU A 199 -2.74 14.70 2.19
#